data_AF-A0A969G5A7-F1
#
_entry.id   AF-A0A969G5A7-F1
#
_cell.length_a   1.000
_cell.length_b   1.000
_cell.length_c   1.000
_cell.angle_alpha   90.00
_cell.angle_beta   90.00
_cell.angle_gamma   90.00
#
_symmetry.space_group_name_H-M   'P 1'
#
loop_
_entity.id
_entity.type
_entity.pdbx_description
1 polymer ?
#
loop_
_entity_poly.entity_id
_entity_poly.type
_entity_poly.pdbx_seq_one_letter_code
_entity_poly.pdbx_strand_id
1 'polypeptide(L)'
;MLTNPLLLEFGFGILIFYFHKRTKFNHYHGLCAVLIAVVMMVMVNNLNLDYSRVIKYGIPGFFFFLGMVLLEPSFKPRQSNLGLQLLQKIGDSSYSLYLCHPFTLVAVSIVLSKLGLSKFGYSFVFLLVISSIAVGYGCYVWLEQPLMKFIKRRQKLPAT
;
A
#
# COMPACT_ATOMS: atom_id res chain seq x y z
N MET A 1 -25.10 12.81 6.35
CA MET A 1 -23.87 12.64 7.17
C MET A 1 -23.41 11.18 7.31
N LEU A 2 -24.21 10.18 6.92
CA LEU A 2 -23.84 8.75 6.87
C LEU A 2 -23.20 8.28 5.55
N THR A 3 -23.08 9.14 4.54
CA THR A 3 -22.63 8.77 3.18
C THR A 3 -21.17 9.14 2.91
N ASN A 4 -20.31 9.15 3.93
CA ASN A 4 -18.88 9.30 3.69
C ASN A 4 -18.33 7.90 3.34
N PRO A 5 -17.93 7.65 2.08
CA PRO A 5 -17.49 6.34 1.61
C PRO A 5 -16.35 5.76 2.48
N LEU A 6 -15.49 6.64 2.99
CA LEU A 6 -14.39 6.33 3.89
C LEU A 6 -14.83 5.71 5.23
N LEU A 7 -15.94 6.18 5.82
CA LEU A 7 -16.46 5.63 7.08
C LEU A 7 -17.01 4.21 6.89
N LEU A 8 -17.63 3.94 5.73
CA LEU A 8 -18.13 2.62 5.38
C LEU A 8 -16.97 1.63 5.18
N GLU A 9 -15.92 2.03 4.45
CA GLU A 9 -14.70 1.24 4.27
C GLU A 9 -14.02 0.92 5.61
N PHE A 10 -14.00 1.88 6.55
CA PHE A 10 -13.50 1.64 7.90
C PHE A 10 -14.38 0.65 8.68
N GLY A 11 -15.71 0.79 8.60
CA GLY A 11 -16.66 -0.14 9.22
C GLY A 11 -16.51 -1.57 8.70
N PHE A 12 -16.25 -1.73 7.41
CA PHE A 12 -15.93 -3.01 6.81
C PHE A 12 -14.66 -3.65 7.42
N GLY A 13 -13.63 -2.86 7.71
CA GLY A 13 -12.44 -3.35 8.42
C GLY A 13 -12.74 -3.88 9.83
N ILE A 14 -13.61 -3.19 10.57
CA ILE A 14 -14.06 -3.63 11.91
C ILE A 14 -14.79 -4.98 11.82
N LEU A 15 -15.65 -5.15 10.82
CA LEU A 15 -16.36 -6.41 10.59
C LEU A 15 -15.39 -7.56 10.32
N ILE A 16 -14.38 -7.35 9.46
CA ILE A 16 -13.34 -8.36 9.20
C ILE A 16 -12.65 -8.77 10.49
N PHE A 17 -12.24 -7.81 11.32
CA PHE A 17 -11.60 -8.11 12.60
C PHE A 17 -12.50 -8.95 13.51
N TYR A 18 -13.79 -8.60 13.60
CA TYR A 18 -14.75 -9.35 14.41
C TYR A 18 -14.93 -10.80 13.92
N PHE A 19 -15.08 -11.00 12.60
CA PHE A 19 -15.18 -12.33 11.99
C PHE A 19 -13.91 -13.15 12.16
N HIS A 20 -12.74 -12.53 11.99
CA HIS A 20 -11.45 -13.20 12.15
C HIS A 20 -11.26 -13.71 13.59
N LYS A 21 -11.72 -12.97 14.59
CA LYS A 21 -11.64 -13.38 16.01
C LYS A 21 -12.58 -14.53 16.37
N ARG A 22 -13.73 -14.63 15.69
CA ARG A 22 -14.79 -15.59 16.01
C ARG A 22 -14.71 -16.91 15.26
N THR A 23 -14.01 -16.94 14.12
CA THR A 23 -14.07 -18.07 13.18
C THR A 23 -12.66 -18.48 12.76
N LYS A 24 -12.37 -19.79 12.85
CA LYS A 24 -11.13 -20.35 12.30
C LYS A 24 -11.33 -20.60 10.82
N PHE A 25 -10.87 -19.65 10.00
CA PHE A 25 -10.90 -19.80 8.56
C PHE A 25 -9.66 -20.55 8.06
N ASN A 26 -9.83 -21.35 7.01
CA ASN A 26 -8.74 -22.01 6.31
C ASN A 26 -8.13 -21.09 5.23
N HIS A 27 -6.84 -21.23 4.94
CA HIS A 27 -6.10 -20.39 4.00
C HIS A 27 -6.69 -20.39 2.57
N TYR A 28 -7.36 -21.47 2.15
CA TYR A 28 -8.08 -21.53 0.88
C TYR A 28 -9.17 -20.46 0.75
N HIS A 29 -9.89 -20.14 1.82
CA HIS A 29 -10.89 -19.07 1.81
C HIS A 29 -10.24 -17.71 1.56
N GLY A 30 -9.04 -17.50 2.10
CA GLY A 30 -8.27 -16.29 1.84
C GLY A 30 -7.86 -16.16 0.37
N LEU A 31 -7.39 -17.26 -0.23
CA LEU A 31 -7.01 -17.29 -1.64
C LEU A 31 -8.22 -17.05 -2.56
N CYS A 32 -9.35 -17.69 -2.27
CA CYS A 32 -10.61 -17.43 -2.98
C CYS A 32 -11.05 -15.97 -2.87
N ALA A 33 -10.96 -15.36 -1.67
CA ALA A 33 -11.33 -13.96 -1.47
C ALA A 33 -10.43 -13.00 -2.27
N VAL A 34 -9.11 -13.24 -2.32
CA VAL A 34 -8.19 -12.45 -3.15
C VAL A 34 -8.51 -12.60 -4.64
N LEU A 35 -8.75 -13.83 -5.11
CA LEU A 35 -9.12 -14.07 -6.51
C LEU A 35 -10.42 -13.33 -6.89
N ILE A 36 -11.44 -13.41 -6.04
CA ILE A 36 -12.71 -12.69 -6.24
C ILE A 36 -12.46 -11.18 -6.31
N ALA A 37 -11.64 -10.64 -5.40
CA ALA A 37 -11.32 -9.21 -5.41
C ALA A 37 -10.63 -8.76 -6.71
N VAL A 38 -9.65 -9.54 -7.20
CA VAL A 38 -8.93 -9.24 -8.44
C VAL A 38 -9.87 -9.30 -9.63
N VAL A 39 -10.71 -10.34 -9.73
CA VAL A 39 -11.72 -10.47 -10.79
C VAL A 39 -12.67 -9.29 -10.76
N MET A 40 -13.18 -8.91 -9.59
CA MET A 40 -14.05 -7.74 -9.45
C MET A 40 -13.35 -6.44 -9.89
N MET A 41 -12.09 -6.21 -9.52
CA MET A 41 -11.35 -5.02 -9.96
C MET A 41 -11.18 -4.97 -11.48
N VAL A 42 -10.84 -6.10 -12.10
CA VAL A 42 -10.68 -6.20 -13.56
C VAL A 42 -12.02 -5.97 -14.27
N MET A 43 -13.11 -6.52 -13.76
CA MET A 43 -14.46 -6.30 -14.31
C MET A 43 -14.88 -4.84 -14.18
N VAL A 44 -14.68 -4.23 -13.02
CA VAL A 44 -15.01 -2.80 -12.79
C VAL A 44 -14.23 -1.89 -13.74
N ASN A 45 -12.97 -2.21 -14.03
CA ASN A 45 -12.14 -1.44 -14.95
C ASN A 45 -12.60 -1.58 -16.41
N ASN A 46 -12.87 -2.81 -16.87
CA ASN A 46 -13.26 -3.08 -18.26
C ASN A 46 -14.69 -2.64 -18.59
N LEU A 47 -15.62 -2.77 -17.66
CA LEU A 47 -17.05 -2.54 -17.91
C LEU A 47 -17.48 -1.08 -17.73
N ASN A 48 -16.58 -0.18 -17.31
CA ASN A 48 -16.85 1.25 -17.06
C ASN A 48 -18.19 1.52 -16.33
N LEU A 49 -18.57 0.65 -15.40
CA LEU A 49 -19.92 0.67 -14.81
C LEU A 49 -20.14 1.96 -14.01
N ASP A 50 -21.21 2.71 -14.21
CA ASP A 50 -21.49 3.94 -13.43
C ASP A 50 -22.12 3.66 -12.06
N TYR A 51 -21.38 2.94 -11.21
CA TYR A 51 -21.73 2.72 -9.81
C TYR A 51 -20.99 3.67 -8.85
N SER A 52 -21.54 3.83 -7.65
CA SER A 52 -20.93 4.60 -6.57
C SER A 52 -19.51 4.08 -6.25
N ARG A 53 -18.61 4.99 -5.85
CA ARG A 53 -17.20 4.70 -5.53
C ARG A 53 -17.04 3.54 -4.53
N VAL A 54 -17.96 3.43 -3.56
CA VAL A 54 -17.98 2.37 -2.54
C VAL A 54 -18.15 0.99 -3.18
N ILE A 55 -19.02 0.87 -4.19
CA ILE A 55 -19.25 -0.39 -4.88
C ILE A 55 -18.06 -0.72 -5.78
N LYS A 56 -17.51 0.28 -6.48
CA LYS A 56 -16.36 0.10 -7.38
C LYS A 56 -15.07 -0.31 -6.67
N TYR A 57 -14.75 0.32 -5.54
CA TYR A 57 -13.45 0.16 -4.88
C TYR A 57 -13.56 -0.40 -3.45
N GLY A 58 -14.62 -0.05 -2.72
CA GLY A 58 -14.82 -0.51 -1.36
C GLY A 58 -15.10 -2.01 -1.27
N ILE A 59 -15.99 -2.55 -2.11
CA ILE A 59 -16.30 -3.99 -2.11
C ILE A 59 -15.08 -4.83 -2.53
N PRO A 60 -14.40 -4.55 -3.66
CA PRO A 60 -13.20 -5.32 -4.01
C PRO A 60 -12.09 -5.15 -2.97
N GLY A 61 -11.93 -3.94 -2.41
CA GLY A 61 -10.98 -3.67 -1.33
C GLY A 61 -11.27 -4.48 -0.07
N PHE A 62 -12.53 -4.64 0.30
CA PHE A 62 -12.96 -5.47 1.43
C PHE A 62 -12.57 -6.94 1.23
N PHE A 63 -12.90 -7.52 0.07
CA PHE A 63 -12.53 -8.91 -0.23
C PHE A 63 -11.02 -9.10 -0.29
N PHE A 64 -10.29 -8.14 -0.85
CA PHE A 64 -8.83 -8.17 -0.90
C PHE A 64 -8.23 -8.16 0.51
N PHE A 65 -8.67 -7.23 1.37
CA PHE A 65 -8.18 -7.12 2.74
C PHE A 65 -8.54 -8.35 3.57
N LEU A 66 -9.78 -8.85 3.46
CA LEU A 66 -10.22 -10.10 4.08
C LEU A 66 -9.32 -11.27 3.66
N GLY A 67 -9.05 -11.40 2.35
CA GLY A 67 -8.18 -12.44 1.81
C GLY A 67 -6.76 -12.36 2.36
N MET A 68 -6.18 -11.16 2.42
CA MET A 68 -4.84 -10.94 2.96
C MET A 68 -4.75 -11.28 4.46
N VAL A 69 -5.73 -10.87 5.27
CA VAL A 69 -5.79 -11.20 6.71
C VAL A 69 -5.91 -12.71 6.93
N LEU A 70 -6.70 -13.39 6.10
CA LEU A 70 -6.88 -14.85 6.15
C LEU A 70 -5.63 -15.63 5.75
N LEU A 71 -4.79 -15.06 4.87
CA LEU A 71 -3.53 -15.66 4.43
C LEU A 71 -2.36 -15.35 5.37
N GLU A 72 -2.47 -14.37 6.26
CA GLU A 72 -1.43 -13.99 7.23
C GLU A 72 -0.81 -15.19 7.98
N PRO A 73 -1.60 -16.15 8.52
CA PRO A 73 -1.05 -17.30 9.24
C PRO A 73 -0.15 -18.19 8.37
N SER A 74 -0.39 -18.25 7.05
CA SER A 74 0.42 -19.01 6.11
C SER A 74 1.78 -18.34 5.82
N PHE A 75 1.88 -17.03 6.02
CA PHE A 75 3.12 -16.27 5.82
C PHE A 75 3.99 -16.19 7.06
N LYS A 76 3.39 -16.27 8.27
CA LYS A 76 4.12 -16.25 9.57
C LYS A 76 5.28 -17.25 9.69
N PRO A 77 5.14 -18.55 9.36
CA PRO A 77 6.26 -19.49 9.46
C PRO A 77 7.36 -19.25 8.42
N ARG A 78 7.09 -18.41 7.40
CA ARG A 78 7.97 -18.14 6.26
C ARG A 78 8.64 -16.77 6.33
N GLN A 79 8.58 -16.10 7.48
CA GLN A 79 9.16 -14.77 7.70
C GLN A 79 10.71 -14.74 7.65
N SER A 80 11.36 -15.90 7.63
CA SER A 80 12.79 -16.05 7.33
C SER A 80 13.14 -15.89 5.85
N ASN A 81 12.16 -15.86 4.94
CA ASN A 81 12.41 -15.63 3.52
C ASN A 81 12.81 -14.18 3.24
N LEU A 82 13.95 -14.00 2.57
CA LEU A 82 14.47 -12.71 2.09
C LEU A 82 13.40 -11.88 1.35
N GLY A 83 12.57 -12.51 0.52
CA GLY A 83 11.51 -11.83 -0.22
C GLY A 83 10.45 -11.18 0.69
N LEU A 84 10.04 -11.87 1.76
CA LEU A 84 9.04 -11.34 2.69
C LEU A 84 9.62 -10.22 3.56
N GLN A 85 10.90 -10.33 3.93
CA GLN A 85 11.62 -9.29 4.65
C GLN A 85 11.80 -8.02 3.81
N LEU A 86 12.08 -8.16 2.50
CA LEU A 86 12.11 -7.03 1.57
C LEU A 86 10.73 -6.38 1.48
N LEU A 87 9.67 -7.18 1.35
CA LEU A 87 8.30 -6.68 1.28
C LEU A 87 7.91 -5.89 2.55
N GLN A 88 8.30 -6.40 3.73
CA GLN A 88 8.11 -5.72 5.00
C GLN A 88 8.88 -4.40 5.05
N LYS A 89 10.16 -4.38 4.65
CA LYS A 89 10.97 -3.15 4.59
C LYS A 89 10.42 -2.12 3.61
N ILE A 90 9.85 -2.56 2.48
CA ILE A 90 9.17 -1.69 1.54
C ILE A 90 7.91 -1.11 2.19
N GLY A 91 7.14 -1.93 2.89
CA GLY A 91 6.00 -1.49 3.70
C GLY A 91 6.39 -0.43 4.74
N ASP A 92 7.49 -0.65 5.49
CA ASP A 92 8.00 0.32 6.46
C ASP A 92 8.39 1.66 5.78
N SER A 93 8.89 1.62 4.55
CA SER A 93 9.23 2.81 3.76
C SER A 93 8.05 3.51 3.08
N SER A 94 6.85 2.91 3.14
CA SER A 94 5.68 3.43 2.43
C SER A 94 5.29 4.84 2.88
N TYR A 95 5.50 5.17 4.15
CA TYR A 95 5.22 6.51 4.69
C TYR A 95 6.16 7.57 4.13
N SER A 96 7.48 7.33 4.16
CA SER A 96 8.46 8.20 3.49
C SER A 96 8.18 8.33 2.01
N LEU A 97 7.87 7.22 1.32
CA LEU A 97 7.57 7.25 -0.10
C LEU A 97 6.30 8.09 -0.38
N TYR A 98 5.28 7.99 0.47
CA TYR A 98 4.07 8.80 0.37
C TYR A 98 4.36 10.30 0.54
N LEU A 99 5.21 10.69 1.49
CA LEU A 99 5.58 12.10 1.69
C LEU A 99 6.46 12.65 0.57
N CYS A 100 7.40 11.86 0.06
CA CYS A 100 8.39 12.34 -0.89
C CYS A 100 7.93 12.28 -2.35
N HIS A 101 7.11 11.29 -2.73
CA HIS A 101 6.73 11.09 -4.13
C HIS A 101 6.12 12.33 -4.85
N PRO A 102 5.28 13.18 -4.25
CA PRO A 102 4.73 14.33 -4.99
C PRO A 102 5.83 15.37 -5.31
N PHE A 103 6.75 15.60 -4.38
CA PHE A 103 7.85 16.55 -4.57
C PHE A 103 8.84 16.03 -5.62
N THR A 104 9.16 14.73 -5.59
CA THR A 104 10.07 14.10 -6.54
C THR A 104 9.48 14.08 -7.93
N LEU A 105 8.19 13.74 -8.07
CA LEU A 105 7.49 13.75 -9.35
C LEU A 105 7.53 15.16 -9.98
N VAL A 106 7.26 16.21 -9.19
CA VAL A 106 7.32 17.60 -9.69
C VAL A 106 8.74 17.98 -10.11
N ALA A 107 9.74 17.74 -9.26
CA ALA A 107 11.13 18.10 -9.56
C ALA A 107 11.66 17.36 -10.81
N VAL A 108 11.42 16.05 -10.89
CA VAL A 108 11.86 15.23 -12.02
C VAL A 108 11.09 15.62 -13.29
N SER A 109 9.79 15.88 -13.20
CA SER A 109 8.99 16.34 -14.35
C SER A 109 9.57 17.60 -14.97
N ILE A 110 9.97 18.58 -14.15
CA ILE A 110 10.59 19.83 -14.62
C ILE A 110 11.92 19.54 -15.34
N VAL A 111 12.77 18.68 -14.78
CA VAL A 111 14.08 18.33 -15.36
C VAL A 111 13.92 17.59 -16.69
N LEU A 112 13.06 16.56 -16.75
CA LEU A 112 12.83 15.79 -17.98
C LEU A 112 12.14 16.63 -19.06
N SER A 113 11.27 17.56 -18.68
CA SER A 113 10.63 18.49 -19.62
C SER A 113 11.66 19.46 -20.22
N LYS A 114 12.59 19.98 -19.41
CA LYS A 114 13.70 20.81 -19.90
C LYS A 114 14.66 20.05 -20.84
N LEU A 115 14.83 18.75 -20.64
CA LEU A 115 15.62 17.88 -21.50
C LEU A 115 14.89 17.47 -22.80
N GLY A 116 13.64 17.92 -23.02
CA GLY A 116 12.87 17.61 -24.22
C GLY A 116 12.36 16.16 -24.29
N LEU A 117 12.48 15.39 -23.20
CA LEU A 117 12.07 13.99 -23.09
C LEU A 117 10.56 13.81 -22.89
N SER A 118 9.81 14.91 -22.76
CA SER A 118 8.35 14.91 -22.61
C SER A 118 7.59 14.29 -23.79
N LYS A 119 8.24 14.15 -24.96
CA LYS A 119 7.64 13.58 -26.17
C LYS A 119 7.55 12.05 -26.16
N PHE A 120 8.31 11.37 -25.29
CA PHE A 120 8.30 9.90 -25.18
C PHE A 120 7.34 9.47 -24.08
N GLY A 121 6.02 9.58 -24.31
CA GLY A 121 4.98 9.44 -23.27
C GLY A 121 5.19 8.29 -22.28
N TYR A 122 5.32 7.04 -22.75
CA TYR A 122 5.50 5.88 -21.87
C TYR A 122 6.87 5.83 -21.18
N SER A 123 7.96 6.15 -21.90
CA SER A 123 9.31 6.19 -21.33
C SER A 123 9.47 7.30 -20.29
N PHE A 124 8.81 8.43 -20.50
CA PHE A 124 8.76 9.56 -19.56
C PHE A 124 8.09 9.13 -18.25
N VAL A 125 6.90 8.52 -18.32
CA VAL A 125 6.20 8.01 -17.13
C VAL A 125 7.04 6.96 -16.40
N PHE A 126 7.68 6.04 -17.14
CA PHE A 126 8.54 5.02 -16.55
C PHE A 126 9.73 5.63 -15.79
N LEU A 127 10.41 6.62 -16.37
CA LEU A 127 11.51 7.34 -15.72
C LEU A 127 11.04 8.12 -14.49
N LEU A 128 9.87 8.75 -14.54
CA LEU A 128 9.28 9.42 -13.38
C LEU A 128 8.98 8.46 -12.23
N VAL A 129 8.41 7.29 -12.53
CA VAL A 129 8.10 6.29 -11.50
C VAL A 129 9.38 5.76 -10.87
N ILE A 130 10.38 5.39 -11.67
CA ILE A 130 11.66 4.87 -11.16
C ILE A 130 12.38 5.91 -10.30
N SER A 131 12.48 7.14 -10.79
CA SER A 131 13.14 8.22 -10.04
C SER A 131 12.39 8.56 -8.75
N SER A 132 11.06 8.56 -8.76
CA SER A 132 10.25 8.76 -7.55
C SER A 132 10.50 7.67 -6.51
N ILE A 133 10.55 6.41 -6.93
CA ILE A 133 10.88 5.28 -6.04
C ILE A 133 12.31 5.42 -5.50
N ALA A 134 13.28 5.73 -6.36
CA ALA A 134 14.68 5.86 -5.97
C ALA A 134 14.89 6.98 -4.94
N VAL A 135 14.30 8.16 -5.17
CA VAL A 135 14.41 9.30 -4.25
C VAL A 135 13.61 9.07 -2.97
N GLY A 136 12.40 8.50 -3.08
CA GLY A 136 11.60 8.11 -1.91
C GLY A 136 12.33 7.12 -1.00
N TYR A 137 12.98 6.11 -1.60
CA TYR A 137 13.83 5.17 -0.86
C TYR A 137 15.07 5.85 -0.27
N GLY A 138 15.70 6.78 -0.99
CA GLY A 138 16.80 7.60 -0.48
C GLY A 138 16.40 8.38 0.78
N CYS A 139 15.27 9.08 0.74
CA CYS A 139 14.71 9.80 1.89
C CYS A 139 14.39 8.86 3.06
N TYR A 140 13.85 7.67 2.81
CA TYR A 140 13.61 6.67 3.86
C TYR A 140 14.90 6.27 4.60
N VAL A 141 15.96 5.95 3.85
CA VAL A 141 17.24 5.53 4.44
C VAL A 141 17.96 6.68 5.14
N TRP A 142 17.88 7.90 4.59
CA TRP A 142 18.66 9.05 5.06
C TRP A 142 17.97 9.93 6.10
N LEU A 143 16.64 10.01 6.11
CA LEU A 143 15.87 10.76 7.11
C LEU A 143 15.20 9.83 8.11
N GLU A 144 14.38 8.89 7.64
CA GLU A 144 13.50 8.14 8.52
C GLU A 144 14.26 7.14 9.41
N GLN A 145 15.20 6.36 8.85
CA GLN A 145 16.02 5.44 9.65
C GLN A 145 16.86 6.12 10.74
N PRO A 146 17.59 7.22 10.50
CA PRO A 146 18.31 7.91 11.56
C PRO A 146 17.36 8.59 12.55
N LEU A 147 16.30 9.28 12.12
CA LEU A 147 15.33 9.89 13.06
C LEU A 147 14.71 8.84 13.98
N MET A 148 14.31 7.68 13.45
CA MET A 148 13.71 6.62 14.23
C MET A 148 14.72 5.99 15.20
N LYS A 149 16.00 5.91 14.84
CA LYS A 149 17.09 5.53 15.76
C LYS A 149 17.32 6.59 16.85
N PHE A 150 17.29 7.88 16.53
CA PHE A 150 17.43 8.97 17.50
C PHE A 150 16.27 9.00 18.51
N ILE A 151 15.03 8.83 18.04
CA ILE A 151 13.83 8.82 18.89
C ILE A 151 13.82 7.59 19.80
N LYS A 152 14.12 6.39 19.28
CA LYS A 152 14.24 5.18 20.12
C LYS A 152 15.37 5.27 21.14
N ARG A 153 16.46 5.97 20.83
CA ARG A 153 17.56 6.23 21.78
C ARG A 153 17.16 7.21 22.88
N ARG A 154 16.29 8.19 22.58
CA ARG A 154 15.71 9.12 23.57
C ARG A 154 14.67 8.44 24.48
N GLN A 155 13.87 7.52 23.94
CA GLN A 155 12.85 6.78 24.73
C GLN A 155 13.46 5.72 25.67
N LYS A 156 14.69 5.28 25.44
CA LYS A 156 15.42 4.36 26.33
C LYS A 156 16.18 5.05 27.47
N LEU A 157 16.14 6.38 27.55
CA LEU A 157 16.64 7.08 28.73
C LEU A 157 15.52 7.04 29.79
N PRO A 158 15.68 6.29 30.91
CA PRO A 158 14.76 6.43 32.03
C PRO A 158 14.79 7.89 32.48
N ALA A 159 13.62 8.48 32.69
CA ALA A 159 13.50 9.79 33.31
C ALA A 159 14.23 9.74 34.66
N THR A 160 15.38 10.40 34.75
CA THR A 160 16.08 10.73 35.99
C THR A 160 15.45 11.97 36.59
#